data_AF-A0A7S2GUS1-F1
#
_entry.id   AF-A0A7S2GUS1-F1
#
_cell.length_a   1.000
_cell.length_b   1.000
_cell.length_c   1.000
_cell.angle_alpha   90.00
_cell.angle_beta   90.00
_cell.angle_gamma   90.00
#
_symmetry.space_group_name_H-M   'P 1'
#
loop_
_entity.id
_entity.type
_entity.pdbx_description
1 polymer ?
#
loop_
_entity_poly.entity_id
_entity_poly.type
_entity_poly.pdbx_seq_one_letter_code
_entity_poly.pdbx_strand_id
1 'polypeptide(L)'
;QALNQRLHVSSDFYVRTTEERHKVVARAIWKKCKEAGDIYLDRYEGWYLVREERFITDQEAQEWDYKDPGSGVPLKKMSEPSFFFRLSKYQKAVQDHIKAHPEFIQPAQYRGEIVERLAGMELRDLSISRGTFEWGVPCPEDEVDGKKHVMYVWFDALINYISGVDGTDSSKPLSRFWPADMQIIGKDISWFHTVIWPAMLMSANIPLPKSVVVHGFIAGPDGRKMSKSFGNSINAHDMLDKMPCDTFRWYLCRESQYGDDIKFSEESLRLMHNADLCNGLGNLVNRAVNLCGGSVPDC
;
A
#
# COMPACT_ATOMS: atom_id res chain seq x y z
N GLN A 1 -6.79 -15.17 0.99
CA GLN A 1 -7.19 -15.89 2.22
C GLN A 1 -6.46 -17.23 2.40
N ALA A 2 -6.42 -18.11 1.39
CA ALA A 2 -5.69 -19.40 1.50
C ALA A 2 -4.21 -19.26 1.91
N LEU A 3 -3.47 -18.31 1.31
CA LEU A 3 -2.08 -18.06 1.70
C LEU A 3 -1.95 -17.62 3.17
N ASN A 4 -2.82 -16.73 3.65
CA ASN A 4 -2.84 -16.28 5.04
C ASN A 4 -3.05 -17.44 6.01
N GLN A 5 -3.93 -18.39 5.67
CA GLN A 5 -4.16 -19.59 6.48
C GLN A 5 -2.91 -20.47 6.54
N ARG A 6 -2.26 -20.71 5.38
CA ARG A 6 -1.01 -21.47 5.32
C ARG A 6 0.14 -20.79 6.07
N LEU A 7 0.14 -19.45 6.09
CA LEU A 7 1.10 -18.64 6.81
C LEU A 7 0.75 -18.44 8.30
N HIS A 8 -0.34 -19.01 8.80
CA HIS A 8 -0.83 -18.78 10.17
C HIS A 8 -0.95 -17.28 10.52
N VAL A 9 -1.50 -16.48 9.59
CA VAL A 9 -1.78 -15.06 9.83
C VAL A 9 -3.06 -14.94 10.65
N SER A 10 -2.95 -14.40 11.86
CA SER A 10 -4.03 -14.23 12.82
C SER A 10 -4.68 -12.84 12.70
N SER A 11 -5.20 -12.51 11.51
CA SER A 11 -5.92 -11.25 11.31
C SER A 11 -7.30 -11.32 11.96
N ASP A 12 -7.66 -10.35 12.81
CA ASP A 12 -9.03 -10.20 13.33
C ASP A 12 -10.04 -9.96 12.22
N PHE A 13 -9.59 -9.35 11.13
CA PHE A 13 -10.48 -8.85 10.12
C PHE A 13 -9.89 -8.77 8.71
N TYR A 14 -10.71 -9.11 7.71
CA TYR A 14 -10.33 -9.07 6.29
C TYR A 14 -11.28 -8.14 5.54
N VAL A 15 -10.81 -6.92 5.26
CA VAL A 15 -11.61 -5.88 4.58
C VAL A 15 -11.70 -6.16 3.09
N ARG A 16 -12.90 -5.97 2.50
CA ARG A 16 -13.11 -5.98 1.05
C ARG A 16 -13.77 -4.67 0.63
N THR A 17 -13.18 -3.95 -0.32
CA THR A 17 -13.73 -2.67 -0.82
C THR A 17 -15.08 -2.83 -1.52
N THR A 18 -15.43 -4.06 -1.92
CA THR A 18 -16.75 -4.39 -2.48
C THR A 18 -17.89 -4.39 -1.45
N GLU A 19 -17.58 -4.43 -0.15
CA GLU A 19 -18.59 -4.47 0.92
C GLU A 19 -19.34 -3.15 1.06
N GLU A 20 -20.63 -3.23 1.37
CA GLU A 20 -21.48 -2.05 1.42
C GLU A 20 -21.03 -1.04 2.49
N ARG A 21 -20.59 -1.52 3.65
CA ARG A 21 -20.03 -0.67 4.70
C ARG A 21 -18.83 0.16 4.22
N HIS A 22 -17.98 -0.40 3.36
CA HIS A 22 -16.83 0.33 2.81
C HIS A 22 -17.30 1.44 1.88
N LYS A 23 -18.24 1.13 0.98
CA LYS A 23 -18.82 2.12 0.06
C LYS A 23 -19.49 3.28 0.81
N VAL A 24 -20.23 2.98 1.89
CA VAL A 24 -20.86 4.00 2.74
C VAL A 24 -19.81 4.93 3.35
N VAL A 25 -18.75 4.37 3.96
CA VAL A 25 -17.66 5.17 4.56
C VAL A 25 -16.90 5.97 3.50
N ALA A 26 -16.61 5.38 2.34
CA ALA A 26 -15.95 6.06 1.24
C ALA A 26 -16.75 7.28 0.74
N ARG A 27 -18.07 7.11 0.56
CA ARG A 27 -18.97 8.22 0.20
C ARG A 27 -19.06 9.28 1.29
N ALA A 28 -19.02 8.89 2.56
CA ALA A 28 -19.02 9.84 3.67
C ALA A 28 -17.73 10.68 3.73
N ILE A 29 -16.56 10.07 3.53
CA ILE A 29 -15.28 10.79 3.48
C ILE A 29 -15.21 11.71 2.27
N TRP A 30 -15.65 11.23 1.10
CA TRP A 30 -15.79 12.08 -0.08
C TRP A 30 -16.61 13.34 0.23
N LYS A 31 -17.78 13.17 0.85
CA LYS A 31 -18.65 14.30 1.22
C LYS A 31 -17.93 15.28 2.15
N LYS A 32 -17.19 14.80 3.16
CA LYS A 32 -16.41 15.65 4.06
C LYS A 32 -15.35 16.46 3.32
N CYS A 33 -14.57 15.84 2.44
CA CYS A 33 -13.57 16.55 1.64
C CYS A 33 -14.21 17.59 0.71
N LYS A 34 -15.39 17.28 0.16
CA LYS A 34 -16.17 18.23 -0.65
C LYS A 34 -16.68 19.41 0.16
N GLU A 35 -17.24 19.16 1.35
CA GLU A 35 -17.69 20.19 2.29
C GLU A 35 -16.55 21.10 2.75
N ALA A 36 -15.31 20.57 2.83
CA ALA A 36 -14.10 21.33 3.08
C ALA A 36 -13.62 22.18 1.87
N GLY A 37 -14.30 22.08 0.71
CA GLY A 37 -13.97 22.81 -0.51
C GLY A 37 -12.83 22.19 -1.32
N ASP A 38 -12.46 20.95 -1.03
CA ASP A 38 -11.26 20.30 -1.59
C ASP A 38 -11.56 19.33 -2.72
N ILE A 39 -12.84 19.11 -3.05
CA ILE A 39 -13.25 18.36 -4.25
C ILE A 39 -13.93 19.32 -5.21
N TYR A 40 -13.42 19.37 -6.44
CA TYR A 40 -13.99 20.18 -7.52
C TYR A 40 -14.01 19.39 -8.83
N LEU A 41 -14.91 19.77 -9.75
CA LEU A 41 -14.96 19.18 -11.07
C LEU A 41 -14.06 19.99 -12.02
N ASP A 42 -13.25 19.29 -12.80
CA ASP A 42 -12.44 19.86 -13.87
C ASP A 42 -12.28 18.83 -14.99
N ARG A 43 -11.46 19.14 -16.00
CA ARG A 43 -11.11 18.20 -17.08
C ARG A 43 -9.68 17.72 -16.90
N TYR A 44 -9.51 16.40 -16.81
CA TYR A 44 -8.20 15.77 -16.87
C TYR A 44 -7.76 15.70 -18.33
N GLU A 45 -6.70 16.45 -18.66
CA GLU A 45 -6.07 16.41 -19.97
C GLU A 45 -4.74 15.66 -19.91
N GLY A 46 -4.57 14.67 -20.77
CA GLY A 46 -3.32 13.92 -20.83
C GLY A 46 -3.17 13.14 -22.13
N TRP A 47 -1.96 12.66 -22.37
CA TRP A 47 -1.71 11.71 -23.45
C TRP A 47 -2.31 10.36 -23.05
N TYR A 48 -3.03 9.73 -23.97
CA TYR A 48 -3.76 8.51 -23.73
C TYR A 48 -3.19 7.39 -24.60
N LEU A 49 -2.76 6.32 -23.92
CA LEU A 49 -2.28 5.10 -24.54
C LEU A 49 -3.47 4.15 -24.75
N VAL A 50 -4.00 4.12 -25.98
CA VAL A 50 -5.21 3.37 -26.32
C VAL A 50 -5.08 1.89 -26.00
N ARG A 51 -3.92 1.27 -26.26
CA ARG A 51 -3.69 -0.16 -26.06
C ARG A 51 -3.79 -0.59 -24.59
N GLU A 52 -3.39 0.29 -23.68
CA GLU A 52 -3.37 0.03 -22.24
C GLU A 52 -4.49 0.78 -21.50
N GLU A 53 -5.35 1.48 -22.25
CA GLU A 53 -6.44 2.32 -21.73
C GLU A 53 -6.03 3.21 -20.55
N ARG A 54 -4.83 3.81 -20.64
CA ARG A 54 -4.26 4.63 -19.57
C ARG A 54 -3.78 5.97 -20.05
N PHE A 55 -3.89 6.96 -19.17
CA PHE A 55 -3.19 8.22 -19.32
C PHE A 55 -1.70 8.04 -18.99
N ILE A 56 -0.88 8.81 -19.69
CA ILE A 56 0.57 8.90 -19.55
C ILE A 56 0.94 10.35 -19.38
N THR A 57 1.97 10.58 -18.56
CA THR A 57 2.46 11.92 -18.26
C THR A 57 3.07 12.57 -19.49
N ASP A 58 3.15 13.91 -19.51
CA ASP A 58 3.85 14.62 -20.60
C ASP A 58 5.31 14.19 -20.74
N GLN A 59 5.96 13.82 -19.62
CA GLN A 59 7.33 13.35 -19.62
C GLN A 59 7.44 11.95 -20.28
N GLU A 60 6.60 11.00 -19.89
CA GLU A 60 6.54 9.68 -20.56
C GLU A 60 6.20 9.82 -22.05
N ALA A 61 5.26 10.70 -22.39
CA ALA A 61 4.90 10.96 -23.78
C ALA A 61 6.08 11.54 -24.57
N GLN A 62 6.88 12.45 -23.99
CA GLN A 62 8.10 12.97 -24.60
C GLN A 62 9.16 11.89 -24.79
N GLU A 63 9.37 11.04 -23.79
CA GLU A 63 10.33 9.93 -23.86
C GLU A 63 9.98 8.94 -24.99
N TRP A 64 8.69 8.82 -25.33
CA TRP A 64 8.22 7.95 -26.40
C TRP A 64 7.97 8.66 -27.74
N ASP A 65 8.47 9.89 -27.91
CA ASP A 65 8.23 10.71 -29.11
C ASP A 65 6.74 10.79 -29.47
N TYR A 66 5.90 10.89 -28.44
CA TYR A 66 4.45 10.93 -28.48
C TYR A 66 3.81 9.74 -29.22
N LYS A 67 4.45 8.57 -29.20
CA LYS A 67 3.96 7.33 -29.83
C LYS A 67 3.90 6.18 -28.82
N ASP A 68 2.96 5.27 -29.02
CA ASP A 68 2.91 4.02 -28.26
C ASP A 68 4.19 3.22 -28.55
N PRO A 69 5.02 2.89 -27.54
CA PRO A 69 6.29 2.22 -27.74
C PRO A 69 6.16 0.82 -28.33
N GLY A 70 5.01 0.15 -28.22
CA GLY A 70 4.83 -1.18 -28.81
C GLY A 70 3.97 -1.24 -30.06
N SER A 71 3.19 -0.20 -30.41
CA SER A 71 2.45 -0.16 -31.69
C SER A 71 2.93 0.92 -32.66
N GLY A 72 3.72 1.90 -32.22
CA GLY A 72 4.18 3.04 -33.01
C GLY A 72 3.09 4.07 -33.32
N VAL A 73 1.86 3.86 -32.86
CA VAL A 73 0.72 4.75 -33.12
C VAL A 73 0.86 6.03 -32.28
N PRO A 74 0.61 7.23 -32.84
CA PRO A 74 0.61 8.47 -32.07
C PRO A 74 -0.35 8.41 -30.88
N LEU A 75 0.14 8.84 -29.73
CA LEU A 75 -0.67 8.99 -28.52
C LEU A 75 -1.74 10.05 -28.76
N LYS A 76 -2.94 9.80 -28.24
CA LYS A 76 -4.05 10.76 -28.36
C LYS A 76 -4.11 11.63 -27.14
N LYS A 77 -4.16 12.94 -27.30
CA LYS A 77 -4.50 13.83 -26.19
C LYS A 77 -5.99 13.69 -25.91
N MET A 78 -6.35 13.19 -24.72
CA MET A 78 -7.74 13.05 -24.30
C MET A 78 -8.01 13.97 -23.12
N SER A 79 -9.21 14.56 -23.12
CA SER A 79 -9.71 15.47 -22.10
C SER A 79 -11.02 14.88 -21.57
N GLU A 80 -11.02 14.38 -20.35
CA GLU A 80 -12.19 13.75 -19.73
C GLU A 80 -12.56 14.50 -18.45
N PRO A 81 -13.87 14.70 -18.16
CA PRO A 81 -14.28 15.23 -16.88
C PRO A 81 -13.73 14.35 -15.76
N SER A 82 -13.29 14.96 -14.67
CA SER A 82 -12.88 14.23 -13.48
C SER A 82 -13.05 15.12 -12.26
N PHE A 83 -13.39 14.51 -11.14
CA PHE A 83 -13.30 15.20 -9.86
C PHE A 83 -11.85 15.22 -9.43
N PHE A 84 -11.39 16.38 -9.00
CA PHE A 84 -10.05 16.61 -8.48
C PHE A 84 -10.10 16.88 -6.99
N PHE A 85 -9.13 16.32 -6.28
CA PHE A 85 -8.81 16.64 -4.90
C PHE A 85 -7.72 17.71 -4.85
N ARG A 86 -7.90 18.74 -4.03
CA ARG A 86 -6.95 19.84 -3.79
C ARG A 86 -5.71 19.40 -3.00
N LEU A 87 -4.97 18.41 -3.51
CA LEU A 87 -3.77 17.88 -2.88
C LEU A 87 -2.70 18.97 -2.69
N SER A 88 -2.59 19.90 -3.65
CA SER A 88 -1.64 21.02 -3.59
C SER A 88 -1.78 21.87 -2.32
N LYS A 89 -3.01 22.11 -1.86
CA LYS A 89 -3.35 22.86 -0.63
C LYS A 89 -2.70 22.28 0.62
N TYR A 90 -2.48 20.96 0.65
CA TYR A 90 -2.01 20.23 1.83
C TYR A 90 -0.50 20.03 1.88
N GLN A 91 0.25 20.44 0.86
CA GLN A 91 1.69 20.20 0.79
C GLN A 91 2.43 20.67 2.05
N LYS A 92 2.22 21.93 2.45
CA LYS A 92 2.87 22.50 3.63
C LYS A 92 2.45 21.78 4.92
N ALA A 93 1.16 21.49 5.09
CA ALA A 93 0.66 20.82 6.29
C ALA A 93 1.23 19.40 6.44
N VAL A 94 1.35 18.65 5.33
CA VAL A 94 1.98 17.32 5.32
C VAL A 94 3.47 17.42 5.64
N GLN A 95 4.20 18.37 5.03
CA GLN A 95 5.61 18.60 5.33
C GLN A 95 5.84 18.95 6.80
N ASP A 96 5.02 19.85 7.36
CA ASP A 96 5.12 20.28 8.75
C ASP A 96 4.81 19.12 9.71
N HIS A 97 3.82 18.26 9.38
CA HIS A 97 3.53 17.06 10.15
C HIS A 97 4.72 16.08 10.16
N ILE A 98 5.30 15.77 8.99
CA ILE A 98 6.45 14.85 8.89
C ILE A 98 7.67 15.38 9.67
N LYS A 99 7.88 16.71 9.68
CA LYS A 99 8.95 17.35 10.45
C LYS A 99 8.70 17.29 11.96
N ALA A 100 7.46 17.53 12.39
CA ALA A 100 7.08 17.52 13.79
C ALA A 100 7.03 16.10 14.39
N HIS A 101 6.76 15.09 13.56
CA HIS A 101 6.61 13.69 13.93
C HIS A 101 7.62 12.81 13.19
N PRO A 102 8.90 12.82 13.56
CA PRO A 102 9.92 12.01 12.91
C PRO A 102 9.60 10.50 12.93
N GLU A 103 8.81 10.04 13.89
CA GLU A 103 8.32 8.65 14.02
C GLU A 103 7.20 8.28 13.04
N PHE A 104 6.59 9.26 12.37
CA PHE A 104 5.44 9.05 11.48
C PHE A 104 5.80 8.18 10.28
N ILE A 105 7.00 8.31 9.71
CA ILE A 105 7.47 7.47 8.59
C ILE A 105 8.70 6.70 9.05
N GLN A 106 8.61 5.37 8.99
CA GLN A 106 9.68 4.47 9.39
C GLN A 106 9.99 3.45 8.29
N PRO A 107 11.23 2.99 8.15
CA PRO A 107 12.44 3.56 8.76
C PRO A 107 12.83 4.95 8.22
N ALA A 108 13.79 5.59 8.89
CA ALA A 108 14.17 6.99 8.65
C ALA A 108 14.62 7.28 7.20
N GLN A 109 15.12 6.28 6.47
CA GLN A 109 15.48 6.41 5.06
C GLN A 109 14.28 6.83 4.19
N TYR A 110 13.13 6.19 4.36
CA TYR A 110 11.92 6.52 3.60
C TYR A 110 11.33 7.87 4.00
N ARG A 111 11.48 8.27 5.27
CA ARG A 111 11.15 9.64 5.68
C ARG A 111 12.01 10.64 4.92
N GLY A 112 13.32 10.40 4.83
CA GLY A 112 14.27 11.21 4.07
C GLY A 112 13.84 11.36 2.60
N GLU A 113 13.56 10.23 1.93
CA GLU A 113 13.11 10.20 0.53
C GLU A 113 11.82 11.02 0.30
N ILE A 114 10.81 10.87 1.18
CA ILE A 114 9.54 11.60 1.06
C ILE A 114 9.74 13.10 1.31
N VAL A 115 10.57 13.48 2.31
CA VAL A 115 10.88 14.89 2.59
C VAL A 115 11.63 15.53 1.43
N GLU A 116 12.64 14.86 0.89
CA GLU A 116 13.40 15.34 -0.26
C GLU A 116 12.51 15.50 -1.48
N ARG A 117 11.68 14.49 -1.78
CA ARG A 117 10.72 14.56 -2.88
C ARG A 117 9.73 15.71 -2.71
N LEU A 118 9.15 15.91 -1.53
CA LEU A 118 8.24 17.02 -1.25
C LEU A 118 8.92 18.39 -1.30
N ALA A 119 10.22 18.48 -1.04
CA ALA A 119 10.98 19.72 -1.14
C ALA A 119 11.35 20.05 -2.61
N GLY A 120 11.53 19.02 -3.44
CA GLY A 120 11.93 19.15 -4.84
C GLY A 120 10.79 19.37 -5.84
N MET A 121 9.52 19.35 -5.41
CA MET A 121 8.37 19.52 -6.31
C MET A 121 7.20 20.25 -5.66
N GLU A 122 6.36 20.88 -6.49
CA GLU A 122 5.04 21.32 -6.09
C GLU A 122 4.02 20.20 -6.32
N LEU A 123 3.18 19.94 -5.31
CA LEU A 123 2.09 18.99 -5.43
C LEU A 123 1.04 19.53 -6.41
N ARG A 124 0.63 18.70 -7.36
CA ARG A 124 -0.52 18.97 -8.23
C ARG A 124 -1.78 18.36 -7.64
N ASP A 125 -2.92 18.94 -7.98
CA ASP A 125 -4.22 18.40 -7.59
C ASP A 125 -4.45 17.02 -8.23
N LEU A 126 -5.06 16.13 -7.46
CA LEU A 126 -5.16 14.72 -7.78
C LEU A 126 -6.52 14.42 -8.40
N SER A 127 -6.55 13.84 -9.61
CA SER A 127 -7.78 13.30 -10.17
C SER A 127 -8.25 12.08 -9.37
N ILE A 128 -9.42 12.19 -8.73
CA ILE A 128 -10.00 11.21 -7.81
C ILE A 128 -11.27 10.53 -8.34
N SER A 129 -11.64 10.72 -9.62
CA SER A 129 -12.72 9.95 -10.25
C SER A 129 -12.42 9.56 -11.70
N ARG A 130 -13.13 8.55 -12.21
CA ARG A 130 -13.10 8.10 -13.61
C ARG A 130 -14.53 7.89 -14.12
N GLY A 131 -14.78 8.28 -15.36
CA GLY A 131 -16.07 8.06 -16.06
C GLY A 131 -15.98 7.06 -17.22
N THR A 132 -14.84 6.38 -17.39
CA THR A 132 -14.59 5.46 -18.51
C THR A 132 -15.02 4.02 -18.22
N PHE A 133 -15.24 3.66 -16.96
CA PHE A 133 -15.66 2.33 -16.53
C PHE A 133 -16.53 2.42 -15.26
N GLU A 134 -17.28 1.36 -15.00
CA GLU A 134 -18.26 1.31 -13.90
C GLU A 134 -17.78 0.51 -12.67
N TRP A 135 -16.65 -0.19 -12.77
CA TRP A 135 -16.12 -0.98 -11.65
C TRP A 135 -15.36 -0.11 -10.65
N GLY A 136 -16.02 0.22 -9.54
CA GLY A 136 -15.45 0.97 -8.42
C GLY A 136 -16.52 1.41 -7.44
N VAL A 137 -16.14 2.20 -6.42
CA VAL A 137 -17.12 2.86 -5.55
C VAL A 137 -17.75 4.03 -6.31
N PRO A 138 -19.08 4.09 -6.50
CA PRO A 138 -19.71 5.22 -7.19
C PRO A 138 -19.46 6.53 -6.46
N CYS A 139 -19.15 7.60 -7.20
CA CYS A 139 -19.09 8.94 -6.64
C CYS A 139 -20.47 9.32 -6.07
N PRO A 140 -20.55 10.09 -4.97
CA PRO A 140 -21.83 10.56 -4.43
C PRO A 140 -22.62 11.46 -5.37
N GLU A 141 -21.93 12.14 -6.30
CA GLU A 141 -22.49 13.02 -7.31
C GLU A 141 -23.29 12.26 -8.36
N ASP A 142 -24.21 13.00 -8.98
CA ASP A 142 -24.92 12.54 -10.18
C ASP A 142 -23.96 12.41 -11.37
N GLU A 143 -24.53 12.17 -12.54
CA GLU A 143 -23.78 12.04 -13.78
C GLU A 143 -23.09 13.35 -14.19
N VAL A 144 -21.84 13.22 -14.65
CA VAL A 144 -21.08 14.30 -15.27
C VAL A 144 -21.02 14.01 -16.76
N ASP A 145 -21.45 14.96 -17.60
CA ASP A 145 -21.57 14.79 -19.05
C ASP A 145 -22.32 13.49 -19.45
N GLY A 146 -23.37 13.14 -18.69
CA GLY A 146 -24.20 11.95 -18.93
C GLY A 146 -23.50 10.62 -18.61
N LYS A 147 -22.42 10.64 -17.82
CA LYS A 147 -21.70 9.45 -17.36
C LYS A 147 -21.65 9.41 -15.85
N LYS A 148 -21.82 8.21 -15.28
CA LYS A 148 -21.56 7.98 -13.87
C LYS A 148 -20.06 7.89 -13.63
N HIS A 149 -19.62 8.51 -12.54
CA HIS A 149 -18.23 8.45 -12.13
C HIS A 149 -18.04 7.46 -10.99
N VAL A 150 -16.94 6.72 -11.05
CA VAL A 150 -16.43 5.92 -9.92
C VAL A 150 -15.22 6.60 -9.30
N MET A 151 -15.04 6.41 -8.00
CA MET A 151 -13.87 6.90 -7.28
C MET A 151 -12.60 6.27 -7.85
N TYR A 152 -11.53 7.04 -7.89
CA TYR A 152 -10.20 6.54 -8.19
C TYR A 152 -9.79 5.49 -7.16
N VAL A 153 -9.23 4.38 -7.62
CA VAL A 153 -8.91 3.20 -6.80
C VAL A 153 -8.12 3.53 -5.54
N TRP A 154 -7.18 4.48 -5.57
CA TRP A 154 -6.44 4.84 -4.35
C TRP A 154 -7.23 5.72 -3.40
N PHE A 155 -8.16 6.54 -3.91
CA PHE A 155 -9.05 7.33 -3.05
C PHE A 155 -9.98 6.39 -2.26
N ASP A 156 -10.54 5.36 -2.89
CA ASP A 156 -11.34 4.36 -2.16
C ASP A 156 -10.47 3.42 -1.31
N ALA A 157 -9.36 2.91 -1.85
CA ALA A 157 -8.61 1.86 -1.19
C ALA A 157 -8.01 2.35 0.12
N LEU A 158 -7.49 3.58 0.19
CA LEU A 158 -6.94 4.14 1.43
C LEU A 158 -7.99 4.23 2.56
N ILE A 159 -9.27 4.36 2.21
CA ILE A 159 -10.37 4.43 3.18
C ILE A 159 -10.63 3.06 3.84
N ASN A 160 -10.07 1.97 3.31
CA ASN A 160 -10.21 0.64 3.90
C ASN A 160 -9.83 0.63 5.39
N TYR A 161 -8.78 1.39 5.78
CA TYR A 161 -8.31 1.49 7.16
C TYR A 161 -9.36 2.05 8.12
N ILE A 162 -10.17 3.02 7.67
CA ILE A 162 -11.25 3.60 8.47
C ILE A 162 -12.45 2.67 8.46
N SER A 163 -12.86 2.19 7.27
CA SER A 163 -14.03 1.31 7.14
C SER A 163 -13.86 -0.05 7.82
N GLY A 164 -12.61 -0.49 8.02
CA GLY A 164 -12.28 -1.74 8.70
C GLY A 164 -12.57 -1.70 10.19
N VAL A 165 -12.56 -0.52 10.81
CA VAL A 165 -12.70 -0.34 12.26
C VAL A 165 -13.79 0.66 12.66
N ASP A 166 -14.65 1.06 11.72
CA ASP A 166 -15.65 2.13 11.94
C ASP A 166 -15.02 3.43 12.50
N GLY A 167 -13.82 3.78 12.04
CA GLY A 167 -12.98 4.84 12.62
C GLY A 167 -13.57 6.26 12.63
N THR A 168 -14.73 6.46 12.00
CA THR A 168 -15.48 7.73 12.01
C THR A 168 -16.70 7.75 12.92
N ASP A 169 -17.06 6.62 13.55
CA ASP A 169 -18.22 6.49 14.43
C ASP A 169 -17.80 6.05 15.82
N SER A 170 -17.62 7.02 16.72
CA SER A 170 -17.19 6.79 18.11
C SER A 170 -18.16 5.93 18.94
N SER A 171 -19.40 5.73 18.47
CA SER A 171 -20.35 4.83 19.13
C SER A 171 -20.03 3.35 18.88
N LYS A 172 -19.21 3.03 17.87
CA LYS A 172 -18.83 1.66 17.50
C LYS A 172 -17.62 1.21 18.32
N PRO A 173 -17.62 0.00 18.91
CA PRO A 173 -16.51 -0.48 19.72
C PRO A 173 -15.16 -0.54 19.01
N LEU A 174 -15.14 -0.78 17.69
CA LEU A 174 -13.91 -0.86 16.90
C LEU A 174 -13.27 0.52 16.66
N SER A 175 -14.04 1.61 16.76
CA SER A 175 -13.55 2.96 16.48
C SER A 175 -12.39 3.38 17.40
N ARG A 176 -12.26 2.73 18.57
CA ARG A 176 -11.13 2.89 19.50
C ARG A 176 -9.76 2.57 18.89
N PHE A 177 -9.72 1.81 17.79
CA PHE A 177 -8.50 1.47 17.07
C PHE A 177 -8.09 2.55 16.06
N TRP A 178 -8.89 3.62 15.93
CA TRP A 178 -8.52 4.80 15.16
C TRP A 178 -8.08 5.95 16.09
N PRO A 179 -6.98 6.67 15.77
CA PRO A 179 -6.09 6.47 14.64
C PRO A 179 -5.24 5.21 14.75
N ALA A 180 -4.92 4.61 13.60
CA ALA A 180 -4.07 3.41 13.57
C ALA A 180 -2.69 3.70 14.18
N ASP A 181 -2.22 2.82 15.07
CA ASP A 181 -0.86 2.92 15.63
C ASP A 181 0.21 2.74 14.55
N MET A 182 -0.06 1.87 13.58
CA MET A 182 0.87 1.51 12.52
C MET A 182 0.15 1.09 11.25
N GLN A 183 0.62 1.57 10.09
CA GLN A 183 0.28 1.05 8.77
C GLN A 183 1.52 0.41 8.14
N ILE A 184 1.49 -0.89 7.86
CA ILE A 184 2.62 -1.61 7.25
C ILE A 184 2.40 -1.70 5.74
N ILE A 185 3.35 -1.20 4.95
CA ILE A 185 3.25 -1.12 3.48
C ILE A 185 4.58 -1.37 2.78
N GLY A 186 4.53 -1.73 1.50
CA GLY A 186 5.70 -1.77 0.63
C GLY A 186 6.13 -0.39 0.16
N LYS A 187 7.42 -0.21 -0.14
CA LYS A 187 7.99 1.07 -0.61
C LYS A 187 7.36 1.62 -1.89
N ASP A 188 6.79 0.77 -2.74
CA ASP A 188 6.10 1.16 -3.98
C ASP A 188 4.85 2.00 -3.75
N ILE A 189 4.24 1.90 -2.57
CA ILE A 189 3.00 2.62 -2.26
C ILE A 189 3.16 3.65 -1.13
N SER A 190 4.42 3.95 -0.76
CA SER A 190 4.79 4.92 0.27
C SER A 190 4.20 6.31 0.04
N TRP A 191 4.23 6.82 -1.19
CA TRP A 191 3.66 8.11 -1.55
C TRP A 191 2.16 8.22 -1.24
N PHE A 192 1.40 7.16 -1.50
CA PHE A 192 -0.03 7.13 -1.23
C PHE A 192 -0.33 7.23 0.27
N HIS A 193 0.47 6.58 1.11
CA HIS A 193 0.22 6.48 2.56
C HIS A 193 0.84 7.62 3.37
N THR A 194 1.88 8.28 2.84
CA THR A 194 2.63 9.32 3.55
C THR A 194 2.33 10.74 3.07
N VAL A 195 1.70 10.89 1.89
CA VAL A 195 1.35 12.20 1.32
C VAL A 195 -0.13 12.31 0.98
N ILE A 196 -0.63 11.44 0.10
CA ILE A 196 -2.03 11.51 -0.36
C ILE A 196 -3.00 11.22 0.78
N TRP A 197 -2.76 10.13 1.52
CA TRP A 197 -3.62 9.72 2.63
C TRP A 197 -3.67 10.75 3.75
N PRO A 198 -2.55 11.29 4.26
CA PRO A 198 -2.61 12.36 5.25
C PRO A 198 -3.33 13.61 4.76
N ALA A 199 -3.15 14.01 3.50
CA ALA A 199 -3.88 15.15 2.93
C ALA A 199 -5.40 14.89 2.90
N MET A 200 -5.83 13.69 2.48
CA MET A 200 -7.25 13.30 2.52
C MET A 200 -7.82 13.34 3.95
N LEU A 201 -7.07 12.81 4.93
CA LEU A 201 -7.48 12.84 6.33
C LEU A 201 -7.55 14.26 6.91
N MET A 202 -6.58 15.11 6.59
CA MET A 202 -6.59 16.53 6.98
C MET A 202 -7.79 17.27 6.38
N SER A 203 -8.13 17.01 5.12
CA SER A 203 -9.33 17.56 4.48
C SER A 203 -10.62 17.10 5.13
N ALA A 204 -10.72 15.80 5.45
CA ALA A 204 -11.88 15.24 6.14
C ALA A 204 -11.92 15.55 7.66
N ASN A 205 -10.94 16.28 8.19
CA ASN A 205 -10.74 16.55 9.61
C ASN A 205 -10.75 15.26 10.47
N ILE A 206 -9.98 14.26 10.03
CA ILE A 206 -9.84 12.95 10.69
C ILE A 206 -8.40 12.83 11.23
N PRO A 207 -8.19 12.31 12.46
CA PRO A 207 -6.85 12.10 13.00
C PRO A 207 -5.97 11.24 12.08
N LEU A 208 -4.69 11.62 11.96
CA LEU A 208 -3.69 10.90 11.17
C LEU A 208 -3.24 9.61 11.88
N PRO A 209 -2.83 8.56 11.13
CA PRO A 209 -2.19 7.39 11.75
C PRO A 209 -0.90 7.81 12.48
N LYS A 210 -0.56 7.11 13.56
CA LYS A 210 0.62 7.45 14.37
C LYS A 210 1.93 7.13 13.64
N SER A 211 1.94 6.06 12.84
CA SER A 211 3.10 5.68 12.04
C SER A 211 2.75 4.91 10.77
N VAL A 212 3.62 5.03 9.78
CA VAL A 212 3.65 4.26 8.53
C VAL A 212 5.00 3.56 8.45
N VAL A 213 4.97 2.23 8.48
CA VAL A 213 6.13 1.36 8.36
C VAL A 213 6.25 0.89 6.91
N VAL A 214 7.35 1.27 6.28
CA VAL A 214 7.66 0.99 4.90
C VAL A 214 8.72 -0.12 4.85
N HIS A 215 8.40 -1.21 4.15
CA HIS A 215 9.34 -2.30 3.92
C HIS A 215 9.81 -2.36 2.46
N GLY A 216 11.00 -2.93 2.25
CA GLY A 216 11.57 -3.16 0.93
C GLY A 216 10.83 -4.22 0.12
N PHE A 217 11.31 -4.45 -1.10
CA PHE A 217 10.83 -5.54 -1.95
C PHE A 217 11.46 -6.89 -1.55
N ILE A 218 10.78 -7.96 -1.94
CA ILE A 218 11.43 -9.26 -2.07
C ILE A 218 11.95 -9.39 -3.50
N ALA A 219 13.28 -9.43 -3.63
CA ALA A 219 13.98 -9.61 -4.88
C ALA A 219 14.35 -11.09 -5.09
N GLY A 220 14.50 -11.49 -6.35
CA GLY A 220 15.07 -12.78 -6.68
C GLY A 220 16.55 -12.89 -6.30
N PRO A 221 17.17 -14.07 -6.48
CA PRO A 221 18.59 -14.27 -6.17
C PRO A 221 19.53 -13.34 -6.95
N ASP A 222 19.10 -12.92 -8.14
CA ASP A 222 19.80 -11.98 -9.02
C ASP A 222 19.66 -10.50 -8.59
N GLY A 223 18.99 -10.24 -7.47
CA GLY A 223 18.77 -8.90 -6.93
C GLY A 223 17.73 -8.08 -7.69
N ARG A 224 17.07 -8.65 -8.71
CA ARG A 224 16.00 -7.96 -9.45
C ARG A 224 14.65 -8.21 -8.78
N LYS A 225 13.74 -7.22 -8.90
CA LYS A 225 12.35 -7.39 -8.48
C LYS A 225 11.76 -8.62 -9.18
N MET A 226 11.10 -9.48 -8.41
CA MET A 226 10.46 -10.68 -8.96
C MET A 226 9.39 -10.28 -9.98
N SER A 227 9.44 -10.87 -11.17
CA SER A 227 8.39 -10.75 -12.17
C SER A 227 8.17 -12.08 -12.90
N LYS A 228 6.94 -12.31 -13.37
CA LYS A 228 6.64 -13.47 -14.22
C LYS A 228 7.43 -13.43 -15.54
N SER A 229 7.71 -12.24 -16.08
CA SER A 229 8.43 -12.09 -17.35
C SER A 229 9.92 -12.45 -17.26
N PHE A 230 10.55 -12.30 -16.08
CA PHE A 230 11.95 -12.67 -15.87
C PHE A 230 12.15 -14.12 -15.43
N GLY A 231 11.08 -14.89 -15.23
CA GLY A 231 11.15 -16.27 -14.76
C GLY A 231 11.72 -16.43 -13.34
N ASN A 232 11.94 -15.32 -12.62
CA ASN A 232 12.49 -15.28 -11.26
C ASN A 232 11.41 -15.16 -10.18
N SER A 233 10.14 -15.36 -10.55
CA SER A 233 9.01 -15.30 -9.61
C SER A 233 9.00 -16.52 -8.71
N ILE A 234 9.03 -16.29 -7.41
CA ILE A 234 8.94 -17.35 -6.40
C ILE A 234 7.52 -17.37 -5.85
N ASN A 235 6.88 -18.55 -5.91
CA ASN A 235 5.56 -18.74 -5.37
C ASN A 235 5.65 -19.15 -3.89
N ALA A 236 5.04 -18.35 -3.01
CA ALA A 236 5.01 -18.65 -1.58
C ALA A 236 4.32 -19.99 -1.26
N HIS A 237 3.33 -20.40 -2.06
CA HIS A 237 2.68 -21.70 -1.90
C HIS A 237 3.67 -22.85 -2.11
N ASP A 238 4.44 -22.81 -3.19
CA ASP A 238 5.43 -23.83 -3.50
C ASP A 238 6.53 -23.89 -2.42
N MET A 239 6.91 -22.73 -1.85
CA MET A 239 7.88 -22.69 -0.74
C MET A 239 7.31 -23.34 0.52
N LEU A 240 6.04 -23.07 0.84
CA LEU A 240 5.34 -23.66 1.98
C LEU A 240 5.02 -25.15 1.78
N ASP A 241 5.12 -25.68 0.56
CA ASP A 241 5.05 -27.13 0.31
C ASP A 241 6.39 -27.82 0.58
N LYS A 242 7.51 -27.08 0.43
CA LYS A 242 8.88 -27.60 0.62
C LYS A 242 9.44 -27.40 2.02
N MET A 243 9.00 -26.36 2.73
CA MET A 243 9.55 -25.94 4.00
C MET A 243 8.45 -25.70 5.05
N PRO A 244 8.74 -25.94 6.34
CA PRO A 244 7.83 -25.59 7.42
C PRO A 244 7.47 -24.09 7.39
N CYS A 245 6.23 -23.77 7.74
CA CYS A 245 5.73 -22.39 7.75
C CYS A 245 6.57 -21.47 8.64
N ASP A 246 6.93 -21.93 9.84
CA ASP A 246 7.72 -21.13 10.79
C ASP A 246 9.13 -20.83 10.28
N THR A 247 9.73 -21.75 9.52
CA THR A 247 10.99 -21.51 8.82
C THR A 247 10.86 -20.37 7.83
N PHE A 248 9.80 -20.39 7.02
CA PHE A 248 9.56 -19.36 6.02
C PHE A 248 9.27 -18.00 6.67
N ARG A 249 8.46 -17.97 7.74
CA ARG A 249 8.18 -16.76 8.52
C ARG A 249 9.44 -16.19 9.18
N TRP A 250 10.23 -17.05 9.83
CA TRP A 250 11.47 -16.65 10.51
C TRP A 250 12.46 -16.06 9.50
N TYR A 251 12.61 -16.67 8.33
CA TYR A 251 13.47 -16.15 7.26
C TYR A 251 13.08 -14.73 6.85
N LEU A 252 11.81 -14.49 6.54
CA LEU A 252 11.34 -13.18 6.09
C LEU A 252 11.51 -12.09 7.16
N CYS A 253 11.47 -12.43 8.44
CA CYS A 253 11.71 -11.49 9.53
C CYS A 253 13.20 -11.25 9.82
N ARG A 254 14.07 -12.23 9.52
CA ARG A 254 15.47 -12.23 9.96
C ARG A 254 16.47 -11.79 8.89
N GLU A 255 16.17 -12.07 7.63
CA GLU A 255 17.17 -12.05 6.54
C GLU A 255 17.62 -10.64 6.15
N SER A 256 16.72 -9.64 6.21
CA SER A 256 17.07 -8.26 5.89
C SER A 256 17.05 -7.36 7.10
N GLN A 257 17.76 -6.24 6.98
CA GLN A 257 17.57 -5.13 7.89
C GLN A 257 16.18 -4.52 7.70
N TYR A 258 15.69 -3.88 8.76
CA TYR A 258 14.39 -3.23 8.74
C TYR A 258 14.35 -2.14 7.67
N GLY A 259 13.45 -2.32 6.69
CA GLY A 259 13.29 -1.41 5.55
C GLY A 259 14.03 -1.84 4.28
N ASP A 260 15.01 -2.74 4.35
CA ASP A 260 15.80 -3.12 3.18
C ASP A 260 15.10 -4.16 2.31
N ASP A 261 15.54 -4.27 1.06
CA ASP A 261 15.09 -5.31 0.15
C ASP A 261 15.65 -6.67 0.59
N ILE A 262 14.80 -7.70 0.61
CA ILE A 262 15.20 -9.09 0.89
C ILE A 262 15.61 -9.74 -0.43
N LYS A 263 16.85 -10.21 -0.53
CA LYS A 263 17.27 -11.11 -1.61
C LYS A 263 16.91 -12.54 -1.24
N PHE A 264 15.80 -13.04 -1.77
CA PHE A 264 15.34 -14.37 -1.43
C PHE A 264 16.04 -15.41 -2.30
N SER A 265 16.54 -16.49 -1.67
CA SER A 265 16.90 -17.72 -2.36
C SER A 265 16.46 -18.94 -1.54
N GLU A 266 16.06 -20.03 -2.20
CA GLU A 266 15.70 -21.27 -1.51
C GLU A 266 16.91 -21.83 -0.74
N GLU A 267 18.13 -21.67 -1.27
CA GLU A 267 19.38 -22.08 -0.63
C GLU A 267 19.62 -21.33 0.69
N SER A 268 19.52 -20.00 0.68
CA SER A 268 19.64 -19.17 1.90
C SER A 268 18.61 -19.58 2.95
N LEU A 269 17.37 -19.85 2.53
CA LEU A 269 16.31 -20.35 3.42
C LEU A 269 16.70 -21.69 4.07
N ARG A 270 17.26 -22.63 3.30
CA ARG A 270 17.72 -23.94 3.83
C ARG A 270 18.87 -23.78 4.81
N LEU A 271 19.85 -22.95 4.46
CA LEU A 271 21.04 -22.69 5.27
C LEU A 271 20.64 -22.05 6.61
N MET A 272 19.79 -21.03 6.57
CA MET A 272 19.26 -20.39 7.77
C MET A 272 18.47 -21.41 8.62
N HIS A 273 17.58 -22.20 8.03
CA HIS A 273 16.81 -23.21 8.77
C HIS A 273 17.73 -24.15 9.57
N ASN A 274 18.76 -24.66 8.90
CA ASN A 274 19.72 -25.58 9.52
C ASN A 274 20.55 -24.88 10.61
N ALA A 275 21.02 -23.66 10.37
CA ALA A 275 21.86 -22.92 11.30
C ALA A 275 21.08 -22.46 12.54
N ASP A 276 19.99 -21.73 12.34
CA ASP A 276 19.26 -21.05 13.42
C ASP A 276 18.30 -22.01 14.13
N LEU A 277 17.49 -22.73 13.35
CA LEU A 277 16.36 -23.49 13.89
C LEU A 277 16.76 -24.91 14.29
N CYS A 278 17.50 -25.63 13.45
CA CYS A 278 17.97 -26.98 13.81
C CYS A 278 19.16 -26.91 14.78
N ASN A 279 20.25 -26.25 14.37
CA ASN A 279 21.51 -26.28 15.12
C ASN A 279 21.52 -25.35 16.34
N GLY A 280 20.83 -24.21 16.26
CA GLY A 280 20.66 -23.29 17.37
C GLY A 280 19.57 -23.75 18.32
N LEU A 281 18.31 -23.42 18.00
CA LEU A 281 17.17 -23.62 18.89
C LEU A 281 16.87 -25.10 19.13
N GLY A 282 16.80 -25.92 18.07
CA GLY A 282 16.44 -27.33 18.13
C GLY A 282 17.40 -28.15 18.97
N ASN A 283 18.70 -28.02 18.74
CA ASN A 283 19.73 -28.69 19.56
C ASN A 283 19.71 -28.21 21.01
N LEU A 284 19.47 -26.92 21.26
CA LEU A 284 19.37 -26.40 22.63
C LEU A 284 18.19 -27.05 23.37
N VAL A 285 17.01 -27.06 22.76
CA VAL A 285 15.81 -27.69 23.34
C VAL A 285 16.03 -29.19 23.54
N ASN A 286 16.59 -29.89 22.56
CA ASN A 286 16.87 -31.32 22.66
C ASN A 286 17.80 -31.63 23.84
N ARG A 287 18.90 -30.87 24.00
CA ARG A 287 19.82 -31.03 25.13
C ARG A 287 19.16 -30.73 26.47
N ALA A 288 18.37 -29.65 26.56
CA ALA A 288 17.68 -29.28 27.79
C ALA A 288 16.65 -30.35 28.22
N VAL A 289 15.85 -30.87 27.29
CA VAL A 289 14.87 -31.93 27.55
C VAL A 289 15.56 -33.22 27.98
N ASN A 290 16.67 -33.58 27.33
CA ASN A 290 17.44 -34.77 27.72
C ASN A 290 18.01 -34.64 29.15
N LEU A 291 18.49 -33.45 29.53
CA LEU A 291 18.94 -33.19 30.90
C LEU A 291 17.81 -33.28 31.94
N CYS A 292 16.57 -33.02 31.53
CA CYS A 292 15.38 -33.14 32.38
C CYS A 292 14.77 -34.56 32.38
N GLY A 293 15.48 -35.57 31.87
CA GLY A 293 15.01 -36.96 31.85
C GLY A 293 14.04 -37.27 30.70
N GLY A 294 14.05 -36.46 29.63
CA GLY A 294 13.24 -36.69 28.43
C GLY A 294 11.86 -36.04 28.47
N SER A 295 11.54 -35.28 29.53
CA SER A 295 10.32 -34.48 29.63
C SER A 295 10.63 -32.99 29.78
N VAL A 296 9.75 -32.15 29.25
CA VAL A 296 9.76 -30.72 29.57
C VAL A 296 9.12 -30.59 30.96
N PRO A 297 9.81 -30.02 31.97
CA PRO A 297 9.21 -29.81 33.29
C PRO A 297 8.03 -28.84 33.18
N ASP A 298 6.97 -29.10 33.94
CA ASP A 298 5.88 -28.13 34.09
C ASP A 298 6.43 -26.86 34.75
N CYS A 299 6.11 -25.70 34.17
CA CYS A 299 6.52 -24.38 34.67
C CYS A 299 5.59 -23.84 35.75
#